data_AF-A0A8T6VSH3-F1
#
_entry.id   AF-A0A8T6VSH3-F1
#
_cell.length_a   1.000
_cell.length_b   1.000
_cell.length_c   1.000
_cell.angle_alpha   90.00
_cell.angle_beta   90.00
_cell.angle_gamma   90.00
#
_symmetry.space_group_name_H-M   'P 1'
#
loop_
_entity.id
_entity.type
_entity.pdbx_description
1 polymer ?
#
loop_
_entity_poly.entity_id
_entity_poly.type
_entity_poly.pdbx_seq_one_letter_code
_entity_poly.pdbx_strand_id
1 'polypeptide(L)'
;ATNNNVVALGPGLGLEQQTKVAVTSIVEKLVKMKTPLVLDADGLKALASSELKLDSDLTVLTPHWGELSILMDEDLGDDTLLPNRV
;
A
#
# COMPACT_ATOMS: atom_id res chain seq x y z
N ALA A 1 12.29 -12.47 18.49
CA ALA A 1 12.08 -11.33 17.57
C ALA A 1 12.31 -11.84 16.16
N THR A 2 11.33 -11.72 15.27
CA THR A 2 11.47 -12.12 13.86
C THR A 2 12.48 -11.20 13.17
N ASN A 3 13.55 -11.79 12.63
CA ASN A 3 14.69 -11.09 12.05
C ASN A 3 14.42 -10.68 10.58
N ASN A 4 13.26 -10.04 10.33
CA ASN A 4 12.91 -9.59 8.98
C ASN A 4 13.48 -8.19 8.77
N ASN A 5 14.37 -8.05 7.79
CA ASN A 5 14.95 -6.74 7.47
C ASN A 5 13.95 -5.83 6.74
N VAL A 6 13.01 -6.40 5.97
CA VAL A 6 11.96 -5.70 5.20
C VAL A 6 10.74 -6.63 5.05
N VAL A 7 9.54 -6.07 4.93
CA VAL A 7 8.30 -6.79 4.60
C VAL A 7 7.74 -6.27 3.27
N ALA A 8 7.34 -7.16 2.36
CA ALA A 8 6.55 -6.81 1.17
C ALA A 8 5.12 -7.33 1.35
N LEU A 9 4.12 -6.51 1.08
CA LEU A 9 2.71 -6.82 1.31
C LEU A 9 1.84 -6.31 0.15
N GLY A 10 1.06 -7.20 -0.46
CA GLY A 10 0.21 -6.80 -1.57
C GLY A 10 -0.28 -7.92 -2.48
N PRO A 11 0.62 -8.64 -3.18
CA PRO A 11 0.23 -9.55 -4.24
C PRO A 11 -0.67 -10.70 -3.76
N GLY A 12 -1.88 -10.78 -4.31
CA GLY A 12 -2.80 -11.91 -4.09
C GLY A 12 -3.48 -11.94 -2.72
N LEU A 13 -3.53 -10.82 -2.00
CA LEU A 13 -4.23 -10.75 -0.71
C LEU A 13 -5.75 -10.77 -0.90
N GLY A 14 -6.24 -10.28 -2.04
CA GLY A 14 -7.66 -10.09 -2.31
C GLY A 14 -8.23 -8.85 -1.64
N LEU A 15 -9.47 -8.53 -1.96
CA LEU A 15 -10.12 -7.27 -1.59
C LEU A 15 -11.29 -7.45 -0.63
N GLU A 16 -11.45 -8.64 -0.06
CA GLU A 16 -12.49 -8.90 0.93
C GLU A 16 -12.30 -8.03 2.19
N GLN A 17 -13.41 -7.69 2.84
CA GLN A 17 -13.39 -6.81 4.01
C GLN A 17 -12.50 -7.35 5.13
N GLN A 18 -12.49 -8.68 5.32
CA GLN A 18 -11.64 -9.32 6.32
C GLN A 18 -10.15 -9.18 5.98
N THR A 19 -9.78 -9.32 4.71
CA THR A 19 -8.42 -9.06 4.23
C THR A 19 -8.01 -7.62 4.53
N LYS A 20 -8.85 -6.65 4.20
CA LYS A 20 -8.54 -5.23 4.45
C LYS A 20 -8.26 -4.97 5.92
N VAL A 21 -9.11 -5.47 6.82
CA VAL A 21 -8.91 -5.33 8.28
C VAL A 21 -7.60 -5.98 8.74
N ALA A 22 -7.28 -7.18 8.23
CA ALA A 22 -6.05 -7.88 8.55
C ALA A 22 -4.81 -7.11 8.06
N VAL A 23 -4.83 -6.64 6.82
CA VAL A 23 -3.75 -5.85 6.21
C VAL A 23 -3.50 -4.57 7.01
N THR A 24 -4.54 -3.78 7.28
CA THR A 24 -4.44 -2.55 8.09
C THR A 24 -3.83 -2.84 9.47
N SER A 25 -4.28 -3.91 10.14
CA SER A 25 -3.75 -4.32 11.46
C SER A 25 -2.28 -4.76 11.40
N ILE A 26 -1.87 -5.43 10.32
CA ILE A 26 -0.47 -5.85 10.10
C ILE A 26 0.41 -4.62 9.86
N VAL A 27 -0.02 -3.72 8.97
CA VAL A 27 0.71 -2.50 8.62
C VAL A 27 0.89 -1.62 9.85
N GLU A 28 -0.16 -1.42 10.66
CA GLU A 28 -0.07 -0.65 11.90
C GLU A 28 1.00 -1.22 12.86
N LYS A 29 1.09 -2.54 12.98
CA LYS A 29 2.13 -3.20 13.81
C LYS A 29 3.52 -2.99 13.22
N LEU A 30 3.70 -3.13 11.91
CA LEU A 30 4.99 -2.95 11.24
C LEU A 30 5.50 -1.52 11.39
N VAL A 31 4.61 -0.52 11.24
CA VAL A 31 4.92 0.89 11.46
C VAL A 31 5.37 1.14 12.90
N LYS A 32 4.62 0.63 13.90
CA LYS A 32 5.00 0.76 15.32
C LYS A 32 6.36 0.12 15.64
N MET A 33 6.71 -0.97 14.94
CA MET A 33 8.00 -1.66 15.08
C MET A 33 9.12 -1.03 14.24
N LYS A 34 8.84 0.04 13.47
CA LYS A 34 9.78 0.64 12.52
C LYS A 34 10.38 -0.39 11.55
N THR A 35 9.56 -1.35 11.11
CA THR A 35 9.97 -2.35 10.13
C THR A 35 9.83 -1.79 8.73
N PRO A 36 10.89 -1.79 7.90
CA PRO A 36 10.78 -1.36 6.52
C PRO A 36 9.71 -2.14 5.75
N LEU A 37 8.94 -1.45 4.92
CA LEU A 37 7.74 -1.97 4.29
C LEU A 37 7.67 -1.57 2.81
N VAL A 38 7.31 -2.53 1.95
CA VAL A 38 6.89 -2.29 0.57
C VAL A 38 5.43 -2.67 0.45
N LEU A 39 4.59 -1.71 0.03
CA LEU A 39 3.16 -1.92 -0.19
C LEU A 39 2.86 -1.90 -1.68
N ASP A 40 2.21 -2.96 -2.14
CA ASP A 40 1.91 -3.21 -3.55
C ASP A 40 0.44 -3.64 -3.73
N ALA A 41 -0.08 -3.51 -4.95
CA ALA A 41 -1.36 -4.07 -5.39
C ALA A 41 -2.52 -3.97 -4.36
N ASP A 42 -3.05 -5.11 -3.89
CA ASP A 42 -4.16 -5.18 -2.94
C ASP A 42 -3.83 -4.53 -1.57
N GLY A 43 -2.54 -4.48 -1.21
CA GLY A 43 -2.07 -3.82 0.00
C GLY A 43 -2.29 -2.31 -0.05
N LEU A 44 -2.10 -1.69 -1.21
CA LEU A 44 -2.39 -0.26 -1.43
C LEU A 44 -3.89 0.01 -1.38
N LYS A 45 -4.70 -0.85 -2.03
CA LYS A 45 -6.17 -0.73 -2.02
C LYS A 45 -6.77 -0.93 -0.64
N ALA A 46 -6.18 -1.80 0.19
CA ALA A 46 -6.60 -1.99 1.57
C ALA A 46 -6.32 -0.76 2.45
N LEU A 47 -5.26 -0.01 2.15
CA LEU A 47 -4.85 1.17 2.90
C LEU A 47 -5.45 2.48 2.41
N ALA A 48 -5.94 2.54 1.17
CA ALA A 48 -6.53 3.75 0.59
C ALA A 48 -7.65 4.36 1.46
N SER A 49 -8.42 3.53 2.18
CA SER A 49 -9.47 3.99 3.09
C SER A 49 -9.03 4.07 4.56
N SER A 50 -7.74 3.97 4.86
CA SER A 50 -7.21 3.96 6.23
C SER A 50 -6.58 5.30 6.59
N GLU A 51 -6.73 5.72 7.85
CA GLU A 51 -6.05 6.92 8.39
C GLU A 51 -4.62 6.60 8.91
N LEU A 52 -4.05 5.47 8.49
CA LEU A 52 -2.73 5.06 8.93
C LEU A 52 -1.66 6.01 8.39
N LYS A 53 -0.84 6.54 9.30
CA LYS A 53 0.33 7.32 8.94
C LYS A 53 1.51 6.39 8.74
N LEU A 54 2.01 6.36 7.50
CA LEU A 54 3.19 5.61 7.12
C LEU A 54 4.44 6.46 7.35
N ASP A 55 5.55 5.81 7.68
CA ASP A 55 6.85 6.46 7.80
C ASP A 55 7.51 6.50 6.41
N SER A 56 7.71 7.70 5.86
CA SER A 56 8.25 7.89 4.50
C SER A 56 9.69 7.41 4.34
N ASP A 57 10.46 7.31 5.43
CA ASP A 57 11.85 6.84 5.37
C ASP A 57 11.93 5.30 5.38
N LEU A 58 10.84 4.64 5.79
CA LEU A 58 10.79 3.19 5.95
C LEU A 58 9.78 2.51 5.02
N THR A 59 8.98 3.28 4.27
CA THR A 59 7.87 2.74 3.47
C THR A 59 8.03 3.11 2.01
N VAL A 60 7.95 2.10 1.14
CA VAL A 60 7.85 2.27 -0.31
C VAL A 60 6.46 1.86 -0.75
N LEU A 61 5.79 2.72 -1.52
CA LEU A 61 4.52 2.40 -2.18
C LEU A 61 4.83 2.12 -3.66
N THR A 62 4.22 1.08 -4.23
CA THR A 62 4.39 0.72 -5.65
C THR A 62 3.08 0.82 -6.45
N PRO A 63 2.36 1.96 -6.42
CA PRO A 63 1.10 2.06 -7.13
C PRO A 63 1.33 2.06 -8.65
N HIS A 64 0.49 1.33 -9.38
CA HIS A 64 0.24 1.68 -10.78
C HIS A 64 -0.66 2.93 -10.86
N TRP A 65 -0.85 3.50 -12.06
CA TRP A 65 -1.59 4.78 -12.23
C TRP A 65 -2.97 4.79 -11.57
N GLY A 66 -3.81 3.79 -11.87
CA GLY A 66 -5.12 3.67 -11.22
C GLY A 66 -5.10 3.49 -9.70
N GLU A 67 -4.07 2.84 -9.13
CA GLU A 67 -3.90 2.74 -7.68
C GLU A 67 -3.48 4.08 -7.07
N LEU A 68 -2.65 4.85 -7.78
CA LEU A 68 -2.26 6.19 -7.36
C LEU A 68 -3.47 7.13 -7.32
N SER A 69 -4.35 7.08 -8.34
CA SER A 69 -5.61 7.85 -8.36
C SER A 69 -6.47 7.55 -7.13
N ILE A 70 -6.56 6.28 -6.76
CA ILE A 70 -7.32 5.84 -5.56
C ILE A 70 -6.66 6.35 -4.27
N LEU A 71 -5.33 6.30 -4.17
CA LEU A 71 -4.59 6.76 -2.98
C LEU A 71 -4.64 8.28 -2.81
N MET A 72 -4.64 9.03 -3.91
CA MET A 72 -4.69 10.49 -3.91
C MET A 72 -6.12 11.04 -3.79
N ASP A 73 -7.13 10.20 -3.99
CA ASP A 73 -8.53 10.63 -4.15
C ASP A 73 -8.69 11.68 -5.25
N GLU A 74 -7.94 11.51 -6.36
CA GLU A 74 -7.89 12.43 -7.49
C GLU A 74 -8.02 11.67 -8.82
N ASP A 75 -8.68 12.30 -9.80
CA ASP A 75 -8.67 11.81 -11.19
C ASP A 75 -7.37 12.25 -11.88
N LEU A 76 -6.44 11.30 -12.02
CA LEU A 76 -5.16 11.50 -12.69
C LEU A 76 -5.24 11.34 -14.22
N GLY A 77 -6.44 11.08 -14.76
CA GLY A 77 -6.66 10.87 -16.19
C GLY A 77 -6.26 9.48 -16.68
N ASP A 78 -6.28 9.32 -18.00
CA ASP A 78 -6.11 8.05 -18.70
C ASP A 78 -4.68 7.49 -18.56
N ASP A 79 -4.56 6.27 -18.05
CA ASP A 79 -3.29 5.55 -17.82
C ASP A 79 -2.68 4.97 -19.11
N THR A 80 -3.45 4.98 -20.21
CA THR A 80 -2.96 4.55 -21.53
C THR A 80 -2.17 5.65 -22.26
N LEU A 81 -2.29 6.91 -21.80
CA LEU A 81 -1.49 8.01 -22.33
C LEU A 81 -0.02 7.84 -21.95
N LEU A 82 0.89 7.93 -22.93
CA LEU A 82 2.34 7.75 -22.70
C LEU A 82 2.93 8.57 -21.53
N PRO A 83 2.52 9.83 -21.27
CA PRO A 83 3.01 10.58 -20.11
C PRO A 83 2.57 10.01 -18.75
N ASN A 84 1.47 9.25 -18.73
CA ASN A 84 0.83 8.70 -17.53
C ASN A 84 1.15 7.21 -17.30
N ARG A 85 1.89 6.60 -18.24
CA ARG A 85 2.24 5.17 -18.18
C ARG A 85 3.53 4.99 -17.39
N VAL A 86 3.38 4.63 -16.11
CA VAL A 86 4.47 4.31 -15.17
C VAL A 86 4.72 2.81 -15.12
#